data_AF-A0A258J7H3-F1
#
_entry.id   AF-A0A258J7H3-F1
#
_cell.length_a   1.000
_cell.length_b   1.000
_cell.length_c   1.000
_cell.angle_alpha   90.00
_cell.angle_beta   90.00
_cell.angle_gamma   90.00
#
_symmetry.space_group_name_H-M   'P 1'
#
loop_
_entity.id
_entity.type
_entity.pdbx_description
1 polymer ?
#
loop_
_entity_poly.entity_id
_entity_poly.type
_entity_poly.pdbx_seq_one_letter_code
_entity_poly.pdbx_strand_id
1 'polypeptide(L)'
;TETQQQSLYSFGAQTNSARPLDVIPVRYGRTKVTPDYAAVPWSETIGDDLYLNLLLVNGLGRYQRDQILIDDTVLWDRTAGWNASFTDVQVQFVEPGDAVTLFPVNVATSVEVAGQELADPAIWIAGGVINNAGTTATRLVFDVAYPAGLCVKQSNGKLGQYLSHVQFEIRPVNSSGLPTGSWTVAAEQVFARSSDKPFRASLSADVAPGRYEVRGRRVVAPNAMTGAVDQVLWVGARAYLTGGQTFSGVSLTAIRMKATGQLTQGSSGKFGFIDTRILPTWNGSTWVEQPTRLPAYAALDIATNVEYGARRPSSKVDLQEFVALAGVNASRGDCFDYEFRATVPVSDALDTALGVCRAKHRWLGDVLSVVREKWHPVPSMLITDREIVRGTFSVDYLLQAEDSADSLI
;
A
#
# COMPACT_ATOMS: atom_id res chain seq x y z
N THR A 1 42.20 8.79 26.81
CA THR A 1 41.67 7.58 26.16
C THR A 1 40.23 7.88 25.78
N GLU A 2 40.02 8.44 24.59
CA GLU A 2 38.67 8.72 24.08
C GLU A 2 38.07 7.42 23.58
N THR A 3 37.02 6.95 24.25
CA THR A 3 36.23 5.80 23.80
C THR A 3 35.37 6.26 22.63
N GLN A 4 35.87 6.08 21.40
CA GLN A 4 35.03 6.17 20.20
C GLN A 4 33.93 5.12 20.33
N GLN A 5 32.71 5.59 20.53
CA GLN A 5 31.51 4.76 20.53
C GLN A 5 31.31 4.26 19.10
N GLN A 6 31.64 2.99 18.86
CA GLN A 6 31.36 2.34 17.57
C GLN A 6 29.84 2.34 17.36
N SER A 7 29.39 3.09 16.35
CA SER A 7 28.02 3.00 15.86
C SER A 7 27.84 1.63 15.19
N LEU A 8 27.03 0.76 15.81
CA LEU A 8 26.59 -0.48 15.19
C LEU A 8 25.78 -0.14 13.95
N TYR A 9 26.29 -0.53 12.77
CA TYR A 9 25.51 -0.52 11.55
C TYR A 9 24.42 -1.58 11.66
N SER A 10 23.16 -1.15 11.77
CA SER A 10 22.01 -2.04 11.65
C SER A 10 21.61 -2.14 10.18
N PHE A 11 21.51 -3.36 9.65
CA PHE A 11 20.83 -3.58 8.38
C PHE A 11 19.35 -3.19 8.53
N GLY A 12 18.92 -2.16 7.82
CA GLY A 12 17.51 -1.77 7.80
C GLY A 12 16.70 -2.82 7.03
N ALA A 13 15.77 -3.49 7.71
CA ALA A 13 14.79 -4.33 7.03
C ALA A 13 13.82 -3.43 6.25
N GLN A 14 13.58 -3.73 4.97
CA GLN A 14 12.55 -3.03 4.20
C GLN A 14 11.17 -3.36 4.79
N THR A 15 10.40 -2.32 5.10
CA THR A 15 9.02 -2.43 5.59
C THR A 15 8.12 -1.60 4.69
N ASN A 16 6.86 -1.99 4.57
CA ASN A 16 5.88 -1.19 3.85
C ASN A 16 5.76 0.19 4.50
N SER A 17 5.76 1.23 3.68
CA SER A 17 5.70 2.62 4.13
C SER A 17 4.46 3.31 3.59
N ALA A 18 3.89 4.22 4.38
CA ALA A 18 2.96 5.20 3.85
C ALA A 18 3.76 6.39 3.34
N ARG A 19 3.55 6.80 2.08
CA ARG A 19 4.20 7.96 1.47
C ARG A 19 3.15 8.97 0.99
N PRO A 20 2.52 9.71 1.92
CA PRO A 20 1.51 10.68 1.53
C PRO A 20 2.10 11.75 0.61
N LEU A 21 1.35 12.09 -0.45
CA LEU A 21 1.70 13.12 -1.44
C LEU A 21 2.95 12.84 -2.31
N ASP A 22 3.58 11.68 -2.14
CA ASP A 22 4.65 11.24 -3.04
C ASP A 22 4.07 10.69 -4.34
N VAL A 23 4.91 10.56 -5.36
CA VAL A 23 4.48 10.01 -6.65
C VAL A 23 4.14 8.54 -6.54
N ILE A 24 3.03 8.13 -7.17
CA ILE A 24 2.67 6.72 -7.25
C ILE A 24 3.60 6.06 -8.27
N PRO A 25 4.27 4.95 -7.93
CA PRO A 25 5.24 4.34 -8.83
C PRO A 25 4.58 3.72 -10.06
N VAL A 26 5.27 3.82 -11.19
CA VAL A 26 4.96 3.09 -12.43
C VAL A 26 5.99 1.98 -12.59
N ARG A 27 5.53 0.75 -12.70
CA ARG A 27 6.37 -0.45 -12.86
C ARG A 27 6.16 -1.08 -14.23
N TYR A 28 7.26 -1.49 -14.86
CA TYR A 28 7.29 -2.22 -16.11
C TYR A 28 7.95 -3.59 -15.92
N GLY A 29 7.54 -4.55 -16.76
CA GLY A 29 8.01 -5.92 -16.67
C GLY A 29 7.56 -6.62 -15.39
N ARG A 30 8.38 -7.54 -14.89
CA ARG A 30 8.15 -8.35 -13.70
C ARG A 30 9.05 -7.89 -12.56
N THR A 31 8.46 -7.29 -11.52
CA THR A 31 9.21 -6.67 -10.43
C THR A 31 8.87 -7.31 -9.08
N LYS A 32 9.89 -7.61 -8.26
CA LYS A 32 9.73 -7.91 -6.83
C LYS A 32 9.90 -6.62 -6.04
N VAL A 33 8.87 -6.20 -5.32
CA VAL A 33 8.83 -4.90 -4.66
C VAL A 33 8.15 -4.98 -3.29
N THR A 34 8.56 -4.08 -2.40
CA THR A 34 7.86 -3.79 -1.15
C THR A 34 6.84 -2.67 -1.46
N PRO A 35 5.53 -2.98 -1.58
CA PRO A 35 4.50 -1.99 -1.92
C PRO A 35 4.32 -0.94 -0.82
N ASP A 36 3.85 0.23 -1.23
CA ASP A 36 3.47 1.31 -0.33
C ASP A 36 1.99 1.17 0.09
N TYR A 37 1.64 1.74 1.24
CA TYR A 37 0.25 1.76 1.71
C TYR A 37 -0.58 2.79 0.94
N ALA A 38 -1.71 2.36 0.36
CA ALA A 38 -2.69 3.25 -0.26
C ALA A 38 -3.61 3.93 0.77
N ALA A 39 -3.78 3.30 1.94
CA ALA A 39 -4.51 3.86 3.06
C ALA A 39 -3.84 3.45 4.38
N VAL A 40 -4.07 4.23 5.43
CA VAL A 40 -3.50 3.95 6.76
C VAL A 40 -4.00 2.57 7.22
N PRO A 41 -3.09 1.65 7.59
CA PRO A 41 -3.49 0.35 8.10
C PRO A 41 -4.25 0.51 9.41
N TRP A 42 -5.32 -0.25 9.58
CA TRP A 42 -6.13 -0.20 10.80
C TRP A 42 -6.59 -1.60 11.19
N SER A 43 -6.83 -1.78 12.48
CA SER A 43 -7.31 -3.03 13.03
C SER A 43 -8.77 -2.94 13.44
N GLU A 44 -9.44 -4.08 13.40
CA GLU A 44 -10.81 -4.21 13.84
C GLU A 44 -11.05 -5.47 14.63
N THR A 45 -11.84 -5.35 15.70
CA THR A 45 -12.27 -6.52 16.43
C THR A 45 -13.61 -6.98 15.87
N ILE A 46 -13.72 -8.27 15.55
CA ILE A 46 -15.00 -8.93 15.23
C ILE A 46 -15.13 -10.16 16.13
N GLY A 47 -16.12 -10.12 17.02
CA GLY A 47 -16.23 -11.11 18.09
C GLY A 47 -15.04 -11.01 19.04
N ASP A 48 -14.39 -12.14 19.32
CA ASP A 48 -13.19 -12.20 20.17
C ASP A 48 -11.89 -12.02 19.36
N ASP A 49 -11.97 -11.99 18.02
CA ASP A 49 -10.83 -11.97 17.11
C ASP A 49 -10.47 -10.56 16.65
N LEU A 50 -9.17 -10.30 16.52
CA LEU A 50 -8.64 -9.06 15.98
C LEU A 50 -8.21 -9.27 14.53
N TYR A 51 -8.70 -8.44 13.62
CA TYR A 51 -8.31 -8.39 12.22
C TYR A 51 -7.46 -7.16 11.94
N LEU A 52 -6.51 -7.28 11.02
CA LEU A 52 -5.73 -6.18 10.47
C LEU A 52 -6.12 -6.01 9.00
N ASN A 53 -6.49 -4.77 8.63
CA ASN A 53 -6.88 -4.37 7.29
C ASN A 53 -5.77 -3.53 6.67
N LEU A 54 -5.25 -3.97 5.52
CA LEU A 54 -4.16 -3.36 4.79
C LEU A 54 -4.58 -3.11 3.34
N LEU A 55 -4.30 -1.91 2.83
CA LEU A 55 -4.48 -1.58 1.42
C LEU A 55 -3.13 -1.21 0.82
N LEU A 56 -2.66 -2.00 -0.14
CA LEU A 56 -1.33 -1.89 -0.72
C LEU A 56 -1.39 -1.55 -2.21
N VAL A 57 -0.41 -0.76 -2.67
CA VAL A 57 -0.32 -0.27 -4.05
C VAL A 57 0.53 -1.20 -4.92
N ASN A 58 -0.07 -1.73 -5.99
CA ASN A 58 0.67 -2.43 -7.05
C ASN A 58 1.30 -1.46 -8.06
N GLY A 59 0.72 -0.27 -8.24
CA GLY A 59 1.25 0.80 -9.10
C GLY A 59 0.19 1.40 -10.02
N LEU A 60 0.57 2.41 -10.79
CA LEU A 60 -0.30 3.01 -11.82
C LEU A 60 -0.49 2.06 -13.00
N GLY A 61 -1.73 1.89 -13.46
CA GLY A 61 -2.21 0.99 -14.51
C GLY A 61 -2.45 -0.44 -14.04
N ARG A 62 -2.53 -1.41 -14.96
CA ARG A 62 -2.89 -2.80 -14.69
C ARG A 62 -1.67 -3.71 -14.47
N TYR A 63 -1.83 -4.70 -13.59
CA TYR A 63 -0.79 -5.65 -13.24
C TYR A 63 -1.34 -7.06 -13.15
N GLN A 64 -0.65 -8.04 -13.71
CA GLN A 64 -0.87 -9.44 -13.38
C GLN A 64 -0.17 -9.72 -12.06
N ARG A 65 -0.95 -10.03 -11.02
CA ARG A 65 -0.39 -10.44 -9.72
C ARG A 65 0.12 -11.86 -9.83
N ASP A 66 1.42 -12.08 -9.68
CA ASP A 66 2.02 -13.40 -9.77
C ASP A 66 2.19 -14.04 -8.38
N GLN A 67 2.72 -13.28 -7.41
CA GLN A 67 2.90 -13.75 -6.03
C GLN A 67 2.70 -12.62 -5.01
N ILE A 68 2.13 -12.98 -3.86
CA ILE A 68 2.17 -12.18 -2.65
C ILE A 68 3.08 -12.87 -1.65
N LEU A 69 4.00 -12.11 -1.07
CA LEU A 69 4.99 -12.55 -0.10
C LEU A 69 4.73 -11.85 1.24
N ILE A 70 5.01 -12.56 2.33
CA ILE A 70 5.18 -11.99 3.67
C ILE A 70 6.62 -12.30 4.08
N ASP A 71 7.43 -11.26 4.22
CA ASP A 71 8.90 -11.37 4.29
C ASP A 71 9.40 -12.16 3.06
N ASP A 72 9.98 -13.35 3.26
CA ASP A 72 10.39 -14.27 2.19
C ASP A 72 9.43 -15.44 1.96
N THR A 73 8.34 -15.53 2.72
CA THR A 73 7.37 -16.63 2.60
C THR A 73 6.29 -16.30 1.59
N VAL A 74 6.05 -17.20 0.64
CA VAL A 74 4.92 -17.07 -0.30
C VAL A 74 3.61 -17.26 0.46
N LEU A 75 2.80 -16.20 0.48
CA LEU A 75 1.43 -16.22 0.99
C LEU A 75 0.47 -16.77 -0.06
N TRP A 76 0.61 -16.28 -1.28
CA TRP A 76 -0.24 -16.62 -2.42
C TRP A 76 0.59 -16.65 -3.70
N ASP A 77 0.34 -17.67 -4.52
CA ASP A 77 0.91 -17.81 -5.84
C ASP A 77 -0.21 -17.99 -6.87
N ARG A 78 -0.11 -17.32 -8.01
CA ARG A 78 -1.13 -17.36 -9.07
C ARG A 78 -1.40 -18.76 -9.60
N THR A 79 -0.40 -19.65 -9.58
CA THR A 79 -0.48 -21.02 -10.12
C THR A 79 -0.75 -22.05 -9.04
N ALA A 80 -0.05 -21.94 -7.90
CA ALA A 80 -0.18 -22.89 -6.79
C ALA A 80 -1.32 -22.56 -5.82
N GLY A 81 -1.86 -21.35 -5.87
CA GLY A 81 -2.92 -20.87 -4.99
C GLY A 81 -2.42 -20.43 -3.62
N TRP A 82 -3.27 -20.60 -2.60
CA TRP A 82 -2.98 -20.22 -1.23
C TRP A 82 -2.00 -21.17 -0.57
N ASN A 83 -1.02 -20.62 0.13
CA ASN A 83 -0.18 -21.42 1.01
C ASN A 83 -1.00 -21.86 2.24
N ALA A 84 -1.11 -23.17 2.45
CA ALA A 84 -1.89 -23.77 3.52
C ALA A 84 -1.46 -23.35 4.94
N SER A 85 -0.24 -22.84 5.10
CA SER A 85 0.24 -22.27 6.37
C SER A 85 -0.51 -20.98 6.78
N PHE A 86 -1.21 -20.33 5.85
CA PHE A 86 -1.98 -19.11 6.10
C PHE A 86 -3.47 -19.38 5.91
N THR A 87 -4.16 -19.73 7.01
CA THR A 87 -5.59 -20.10 6.97
C THR A 87 -6.54 -18.91 7.15
N ASP A 88 -6.07 -17.82 7.75
CA ASP A 88 -6.93 -16.69 8.15
C ASP A 88 -6.56 -15.38 7.43
N VAL A 89 -6.28 -15.46 6.12
CA VAL A 89 -5.99 -14.31 5.27
C VAL A 89 -6.97 -14.24 4.11
N GLN A 90 -7.59 -13.08 3.95
CA GLN A 90 -8.48 -12.74 2.84
C GLN A 90 -7.79 -11.67 1.98
N VAL A 91 -7.85 -11.83 0.67
CA VAL A 91 -7.30 -10.86 -0.27
C VAL A 91 -8.32 -10.55 -1.35
N GLN A 92 -8.36 -9.27 -1.71
CA GLN A 92 -9.07 -8.77 -2.87
C GLN A 92 -8.08 -8.07 -3.80
N PHE A 93 -8.02 -8.52 -5.05
CA PHE A 93 -7.36 -7.79 -6.12
C PHE A 93 -8.32 -6.75 -6.68
N VAL A 94 -7.85 -5.50 -6.79
CA VAL A 94 -8.66 -4.37 -7.24
C VAL A 94 -8.00 -3.78 -8.47
N GLU A 95 -8.71 -3.79 -9.60
CA GLU A 95 -8.26 -3.16 -10.85
C GLU A 95 -8.44 -1.64 -10.80
N PRO A 96 -7.75 -0.89 -11.67
CA PRO A 96 -7.91 0.56 -11.75
C PRO A 96 -9.37 0.97 -11.96
N GLY A 97 -9.89 1.81 -11.05
CA GLY A 97 -11.27 2.30 -11.06
C GLY A 97 -12.29 1.42 -10.32
N ASP A 98 -11.95 0.18 -9.97
CA ASP A 98 -12.84 -0.69 -9.21
C ASP A 98 -12.91 -0.27 -7.74
N ALA A 99 -14.04 -0.58 -7.10
CA ALA A 99 -14.24 -0.29 -5.69
C ALA A 99 -13.62 -1.37 -4.79
N VAL A 100 -12.94 -0.95 -3.73
CA VAL A 100 -12.54 -1.84 -2.64
C VAL A 100 -13.79 -2.27 -1.87
N THR A 101 -14.01 -3.57 -1.73
CA THR A 101 -15.20 -4.14 -1.05
C THR A 101 -14.87 -4.99 0.16
N LEU A 102 -13.61 -5.42 0.32
CA LEU A 102 -13.17 -6.27 1.42
C LEU A 102 -13.31 -5.60 2.79
N PHE A 103 -13.04 -4.31 2.85
CA PHE A 103 -13.21 -3.46 4.03
C PHE A 103 -13.36 -2.00 3.59
N PRO A 104 -13.95 -1.12 4.42
CA PRO A 104 -14.02 0.30 4.11
C PRO A 104 -12.65 0.97 4.25
N VAL A 105 -12.27 1.74 3.23
CA VAL A 105 -10.95 2.39 3.16
C VAL A 105 -10.86 3.65 4.03
N ASN A 106 -11.94 4.43 4.11
CA ASN A 106 -11.96 5.70 4.84
C ASN A 106 -12.32 5.48 6.32
N VAL A 107 -11.35 5.06 7.12
CA VAL A 107 -11.50 4.86 8.56
C VAL A 107 -10.45 5.69 9.29
N ALA A 108 -10.88 6.47 10.29
CA ALA A 108 -9.99 7.16 11.21
C ALA A 108 -9.97 6.45 12.56
N THR A 109 -8.78 6.26 13.12
CA THR A 109 -8.55 5.71 14.46
C THR A 109 -8.10 6.84 15.39
N SER A 110 -8.64 6.90 16.62
CA SER A 110 -8.13 7.83 17.63
C SER A 110 -6.80 7.35 18.18
N VAL A 111 -5.78 8.21 18.15
CA VAL A 111 -4.46 7.94 18.77
C VAL A 111 -4.48 8.12 20.30
N GLU A 112 -5.49 8.83 20.82
CA GLU A 112 -5.63 9.07 22.25
C GLU A 112 -6.18 7.85 22.99
N VAL A 113 -6.78 6.88 22.29
CA VAL A 113 -7.29 5.64 22.88
C VAL A 113 -6.30 4.52 22.63
N ALA A 114 -5.60 4.10 23.69
CA ALA A 114 -4.46 3.18 23.61
C ALA A 114 -4.44 2.15 24.75
N GLY A 115 -5.61 1.75 25.26
CA GLY A 115 -5.72 0.75 26.31
C GLY A 115 -5.87 1.32 27.73
N GLN A 116 -6.43 2.53 27.86
CA GLN A 116 -6.72 3.11 29.16
C GLN A 116 -7.73 2.26 29.93
N GLU A 117 -7.49 2.05 31.22
CA GLU A 117 -8.45 1.36 32.07
C GLU A 117 -9.63 2.26 32.40
N LEU A 118 -10.85 1.77 32.15
CA LEU A 118 -12.06 2.40 32.67
C LEU A 118 -12.24 1.91 34.10
N ALA A 119 -11.56 2.56 35.05
CA ALA A 119 -11.45 2.07 36.43
C ALA A 119 -12.55 2.58 37.36
N ASP A 120 -13.14 3.76 37.13
CA ASP A 120 -14.07 4.40 38.05
C ASP A 120 -15.31 4.95 37.33
N PRO A 121 -16.55 4.67 37.80
CA PRO A 121 -17.76 5.24 37.22
C PRO A 121 -17.92 6.77 37.35
N ALA A 122 -17.19 7.41 38.26
CA ALA A 122 -17.17 8.86 38.42
C ALA A 122 -16.26 9.55 37.40
N ILE A 123 -15.33 8.83 36.78
CA ILE A 123 -14.30 9.38 35.91
C ILE A 123 -14.61 9.10 34.45
N TRP A 124 -14.69 10.16 33.66
CA TRP A 124 -14.73 10.07 32.20
C TRP A 124 -13.32 10.08 31.63
N ILE A 125 -12.99 9.05 30.85
CA ILE A 125 -11.76 9.00 30.08
C ILE A 125 -12.03 9.68 28.73
N ALA A 126 -11.25 10.70 28.40
CA ALA A 126 -11.33 11.34 27.09
C ALA A 126 -10.65 10.47 26.03
N GLY A 127 -11.25 10.35 24.85
CA GLY A 127 -10.65 9.71 23.67
C GLY A 127 -10.42 10.69 22.51
N GLY A 128 -10.52 11.99 22.79
CA GLY A 128 -10.24 13.06 21.84
C GLY A 128 -11.24 13.17 20.69
N VAL A 129 -10.86 13.96 19.69
CA VAL A 129 -11.60 14.12 18.43
C VAL A 129 -11.20 12.98 17.49
N ILE A 130 -12.15 12.11 17.10
CA ILE A 130 -11.82 10.89 16.35
C ILE A 130 -11.48 11.16 14.88
N ASN A 131 -12.21 12.05 14.22
CA ASN A 131 -12.08 12.24 12.77
C ASN A 131 -11.37 13.57 12.42
N ASN A 132 -10.50 13.56 11.40
CA ASN A 132 -9.65 14.68 10.97
C ASN A 132 -10.42 15.90 10.42
N ALA A 133 -9.77 17.08 10.38
CA ALA A 133 -10.42 18.33 9.98
C ALA A 133 -10.83 18.24 8.51
N GLY A 134 -12.04 18.70 8.19
CA GLY A 134 -12.61 18.56 6.85
C GLY A 134 -13.18 17.17 6.52
N THR A 135 -13.14 16.21 7.44
CA THR A 135 -13.78 14.90 7.26
C THR A 135 -15.12 14.80 7.97
N THR A 136 -15.99 13.91 7.50
CA THR A 136 -17.34 13.69 8.05
C THR A 136 -17.53 12.23 8.40
N ALA A 137 -17.75 11.93 9.68
CA ALA A 137 -18.02 10.58 10.19
C ALA A 137 -19.53 10.28 10.17
N THR A 138 -19.88 9.04 9.84
CA THR A 138 -21.27 8.55 9.81
C THR A 138 -21.53 7.41 10.81
N ARG A 139 -20.46 6.73 11.22
CA ARG A 139 -20.51 5.67 12.23
C ARG A 139 -19.27 5.72 13.09
N LEU A 140 -19.46 5.51 14.38
CA LEU A 140 -18.38 5.38 15.37
C LEU A 140 -18.38 3.97 15.94
N VAL A 141 -17.19 3.45 16.23
CA VAL A 141 -17.01 2.14 16.87
C VAL A 141 -16.03 2.28 18.03
N PHE A 142 -16.41 1.72 19.18
CA PHE A 142 -15.63 1.72 20.41
C PHE A 142 -15.23 0.29 20.75
N ASP A 143 -13.94 0.05 20.93
CA ASP A 143 -13.39 -1.27 21.23
C ASP A 143 -12.97 -1.37 22.69
N VAL A 144 -13.52 -2.35 23.40
CA VAL A 144 -13.17 -2.65 24.79
C VAL A 144 -12.54 -4.04 24.89
N ALA A 145 -11.57 -4.19 25.78
CA ALA A 145 -10.92 -5.46 26.07
C ALA A 145 -11.02 -5.81 27.55
N TYR A 146 -11.25 -7.08 27.83
CA TYR A 146 -11.26 -7.67 29.16
C TYR A 146 -10.11 -8.69 29.25
N PRO A 147 -8.88 -8.26 29.60
CA PRO A 147 -7.68 -9.10 29.51
C PRO A 147 -7.68 -10.27 30.49
N ALA A 148 -8.38 -10.15 31.63
CA ALA A 148 -8.53 -11.21 32.63
C ALA A 148 -9.86 -11.98 32.51
N GLY A 149 -10.63 -11.73 31.45
CA GLY A 149 -12.00 -12.19 31.31
C GLY A 149 -13.00 -11.41 32.16
N LEU A 150 -14.20 -11.97 32.33
CA LEU A 150 -15.28 -11.39 33.12
C LEU A 150 -15.99 -12.52 33.88
N CYS A 151 -15.76 -12.58 35.20
CA CYS A 151 -16.31 -13.62 36.06
C CYS A 151 -16.23 -13.22 37.55
N VAL A 152 -16.91 -14.01 38.39
CA VAL A 152 -16.70 -13.99 39.84
C VAL A 152 -16.19 -15.35 40.30
N LYS A 153 -15.07 -15.39 40.99
CA LYS A 153 -14.50 -16.63 41.55
C LYS A 153 -15.21 -16.93 42.88
N GLN A 154 -16.03 -17.97 42.89
CA GLN A 154 -16.70 -18.43 44.11
C GLN A 154 -15.74 -19.24 44.99
N SER A 155 -16.04 -19.35 46.28
CA SER A 155 -15.26 -20.11 47.26
C SER A 155 -15.15 -21.61 46.94
N ASN A 156 -16.06 -22.14 46.13
CA ASN A 156 -16.06 -23.52 45.63
C ASN A 156 -15.16 -23.73 44.39
N GLY A 157 -14.42 -22.70 43.95
CA GLY A 157 -13.55 -22.74 42.77
C GLY A 157 -14.29 -22.67 41.43
N LYS A 158 -15.62 -22.57 41.40
CA LYS A 158 -16.40 -22.39 40.17
C LYS A 158 -16.48 -20.92 39.78
N LEU A 159 -16.55 -20.68 38.46
CA LEU A 159 -16.77 -19.36 37.89
C LEU A 159 -18.27 -19.05 37.88
N GLY A 160 -18.65 -17.97 38.56
CA GLY A 160 -19.98 -17.38 38.48
C GLY A 160 -20.05 -16.29 37.42
N GLN A 161 -21.28 -15.95 37.02
CA GLN A 161 -21.54 -14.83 36.12
C GLN A 161 -21.24 -13.50 36.84
N TYR A 162 -20.58 -12.59 36.13
CA TYR A 162 -20.37 -11.21 36.55
C TYR A 162 -20.78 -10.24 35.45
N LEU A 163 -21.17 -9.03 35.86
CA LEU A 163 -21.68 -7.98 34.98
C LEU A 163 -20.69 -6.82 34.92
N SER A 164 -20.34 -6.40 33.71
CA SER A 164 -19.65 -5.14 33.46
C SER A 164 -20.56 -4.24 32.64
N HIS A 165 -20.58 -2.94 32.94
CA HIS A 165 -21.41 -1.97 32.23
C HIS A 165 -20.52 -0.81 31.76
N VAL A 166 -20.48 -0.57 30.45
CA VAL A 166 -19.70 0.51 29.84
C VAL A 166 -20.61 1.47 29.08
N GLN A 167 -20.23 2.75 29.09
CA GLN A 167 -20.95 3.83 28.43
C GLN A 167 -19.96 4.74 27.71
N PHE A 168 -20.29 5.07 26.47
CA PHE A 168 -19.56 5.99 25.61
C PHE A 168 -20.46 7.14 25.19
N GLU A 169 -19.95 8.36 25.34
CA GLU A 169 -20.62 9.57 24.92
C GLU A 169 -19.85 10.28 23.81
N ILE A 170 -20.60 10.95 22.95
CA ILE A 170 -20.09 11.77 21.85
C ILE A 170 -20.61 13.19 21.98
N ARG A 171 -19.86 14.16 21.46
CA ARG A 171 -20.37 15.51 21.20
C ARG A 171 -19.88 16.02 19.85
N PRO A 172 -20.68 16.80 19.11
CA PRO A 172 -20.26 17.34 17.83
C PRO A 172 -19.24 18.46 18.03
N VAL A 173 -18.21 18.51 17.18
CA VAL A 173 -17.16 19.54 17.20
C VAL A 173 -17.00 20.20 15.83
N ASN A 174 -16.54 21.45 15.82
CA ASN A 174 -16.26 22.18 14.58
C ASN A 174 -14.89 21.82 13.98
N SER A 175 -14.52 22.50 12.89
CA SER A 175 -13.22 22.31 12.21
C SER A 175 -12.01 22.56 13.10
N SER A 176 -12.12 23.48 14.07
CA SER A 176 -11.08 23.81 15.04
C SER A 176 -11.08 22.89 16.26
N GLY A 177 -11.95 21.87 16.30
CA GLY A 177 -12.06 20.94 17.43
C GLY A 177 -12.83 21.51 18.63
N LEU A 178 -13.50 22.65 18.48
CA LEU A 178 -14.30 23.23 19.55
C LEU A 178 -15.70 22.58 19.60
N PRO A 179 -16.24 22.30 20.79
CA PRO A 179 -17.58 21.75 20.95
C PRO A 179 -18.67 22.65 20.36
N THR A 180 -19.60 22.04 19.63
CA THR A 180 -20.77 22.72 19.04
C THR A 180 -22.09 22.26 19.66
N GLY A 181 -22.06 21.20 20.47
CA GLY A 181 -23.23 20.64 21.14
C GLY A 181 -22.87 19.97 22.46
N SER A 182 -23.89 19.52 23.17
CA SER A 182 -23.77 18.78 24.42
C SER A 182 -23.34 17.33 24.19
N TRP A 183 -22.85 16.70 25.26
CA TRP A 183 -22.59 15.27 25.27
C TRP A 183 -23.90 14.47 25.15
N THR A 184 -23.85 13.41 24.35
CA THR A 184 -24.95 12.48 24.11
C THR A 184 -24.43 11.05 24.17
N VAL A 185 -25.21 10.12 24.72
CA VAL A 185 -24.82 8.71 24.79
C VAL A 185 -24.86 8.13 23.38
N ALA A 186 -23.71 7.64 22.92
CA ALA A 186 -23.57 7.02 21.61
C ALA A 186 -23.70 5.50 21.69
N ALA A 187 -23.06 4.89 22.68
CA ALA A 187 -23.10 3.46 22.89
C ALA A 187 -23.06 3.14 24.38
N GLU A 188 -23.91 2.20 24.80
CA GLU A 188 -23.98 1.72 26.17
C GLU A 188 -24.28 0.22 26.15
N GLN A 189 -23.50 -0.58 26.87
CA GLN A 189 -23.63 -2.03 26.85
C GLN A 189 -23.31 -2.65 28.20
N VAL A 190 -24.18 -3.57 28.61
CA VAL A 190 -23.93 -4.49 29.72
C VAL A 190 -23.40 -5.80 29.16
N PHE A 191 -22.24 -6.23 29.63
CA PHE A 191 -21.63 -7.52 29.36
C PHE A 191 -21.85 -8.45 30.55
N ALA A 192 -22.31 -9.68 30.28
CA ALA A 192 -22.55 -10.70 31.29
C ALA A 192 -21.82 -12.00 30.90
N ARG A 193 -20.76 -12.37 31.61
CA ARG A 193 -20.00 -13.60 31.33
C ARG A 193 -19.58 -14.30 32.62
N SER A 194 -19.20 -15.57 32.51
CA SER A 194 -18.69 -16.43 33.58
C SER A 194 -17.36 -17.10 33.17
N SER A 195 -16.49 -16.35 32.49
CA SER A 195 -15.27 -16.86 31.86
C SER A 195 -14.06 -16.05 32.27
N ASP A 196 -12.97 -16.73 32.60
CA ASP A 196 -11.64 -16.17 32.88
C ASP A 196 -10.78 -15.99 31.62
N LYS A 197 -11.29 -16.41 30.46
CA LYS A 197 -10.63 -16.18 29.17
C LYS A 197 -10.74 -14.71 28.73
N PRO A 198 -9.66 -14.11 28.22
CA PRO A 198 -9.70 -12.78 27.66
C PRO A 198 -10.67 -12.69 26.50
N PHE A 199 -11.36 -11.56 26.38
CA PHE A 199 -12.18 -11.27 25.22
C PHE A 199 -12.18 -9.78 24.88
N ARG A 200 -12.59 -9.47 23.66
CA ARG A 200 -12.80 -8.11 23.18
C ARG A 200 -14.24 -7.94 22.72
N ALA A 201 -14.71 -6.70 22.71
CA ALA A 201 -16.01 -6.38 22.16
C ALA A 201 -15.96 -5.01 21.49
N SER A 202 -16.70 -4.87 20.39
CA SER A 202 -16.84 -3.62 19.66
C SER A 202 -18.29 -3.15 19.78
N LEU A 203 -18.49 -1.90 20.17
CA LEU A 203 -19.78 -1.25 20.21
C LEU A 203 -19.86 -0.26 19.06
N SER A 204 -20.85 -0.38 18.18
CA SER A 204 -21.06 0.53 17.05
C SER A 204 -22.23 1.47 17.30
N ALA A 205 -22.07 2.73 16.90
CA ALA A 205 -23.11 3.75 16.94
C ALA A 205 -23.17 4.49 15.58
N ASP A 206 -24.34 4.48 14.95
CA ASP A 206 -24.59 5.34 13.78
C ASP A 206 -24.84 6.78 14.27
N VAL A 207 -24.17 7.74 13.65
CA VAL A 207 -24.19 9.15 14.06
C VAL A 207 -24.56 10.04 12.88
N ALA A 208 -25.13 11.20 13.16
CA ALA A 208 -25.37 12.19 12.10
C ALA A 208 -24.03 12.55 11.42
N PRO A 209 -24.02 12.85 10.10
CA PRO A 209 -22.78 13.21 9.42
C PRO A 209 -22.12 14.42 10.10
N GLY A 210 -20.94 14.22 10.69
CA GLY A 210 -20.26 15.30 11.40
C GLY A 210 -18.88 14.97 11.94
N ARG A 211 -18.39 15.86 12.79
CA ARG A 211 -17.13 15.70 13.54
C ARG A 211 -17.44 15.48 15.00
N TYR A 212 -16.78 14.51 15.63
CA TYR A 212 -17.12 14.08 16.98
C TYR A 212 -15.91 13.98 17.90
N GLU A 213 -16.10 14.46 19.12
CA GLU A 213 -15.24 14.16 20.27
C GLU A 213 -15.90 13.08 21.13
N VAL A 214 -15.09 12.21 21.71
CA VAL A 214 -15.56 11.04 22.44
C VAL A 214 -15.00 10.92 23.84
N ARG A 215 -15.78 10.30 24.71
CA ARG A 215 -15.36 9.89 26.05
C ARG A 215 -16.03 8.60 26.47
N GLY A 216 -15.35 7.83 27.29
CA GLY A 216 -15.82 6.54 27.79
C GLY A 216 -15.70 6.44 29.31
N ARG A 217 -16.57 5.65 29.91
CA ARG A 217 -16.45 5.22 31.31
C ARG A 217 -17.11 3.87 31.53
N ARG A 218 -16.80 3.26 32.67
CA ARG A 218 -17.65 2.22 33.25
C ARG A 218 -18.83 2.87 33.96
N VAL A 219 -19.96 2.19 34.08
CA VAL A 219 -21.17 2.72 34.77
C VAL A 219 -21.29 2.18 36.20
N VAL A 220 -20.84 0.94 36.42
CA VAL A 220 -20.88 0.27 37.74
C VAL A 220 -19.46 0.14 38.26
N ALA A 221 -19.21 0.40 39.55
CA ALA A 221 -17.87 0.33 40.16
C ALA A 221 -17.18 -1.05 39.99
N PRO A 222 -15.84 -1.09 39.89
CA PRO A 222 -15.07 -2.33 39.84
C PRO A 222 -15.21 -3.14 41.12
N ASN A 223 -14.96 -4.45 41.03
CA ASN A 223 -14.78 -5.29 42.21
C ASN A 223 -15.91 -5.21 43.26
N ALA A 224 -17.16 -5.00 42.83
CA ALA A 224 -18.30 -4.88 43.75
C ALA A 224 -18.59 -6.16 44.57
N MET A 225 -17.97 -7.28 44.21
CA MET A 225 -18.01 -8.54 44.95
C MET A 225 -16.60 -9.10 45.15
N THR A 226 -16.36 -9.73 46.30
CA THR A 226 -15.08 -10.40 46.58
C THR A 226 -14.83 -11.50 45.55
N GLY A 227 -13.66 -11.47 44.89
CA GLY A 227 -13.29 -12.43 43.85
C GLY A 227 -13.82 -12.10 42.45
N ALA A 228 -14.40 -10.90 42.24
CA ALA A 228 -14.74 -10.41 40.92
C ALA A 228 -13.48 -10.15 40.08
N VAL A 229 -13.60 -10.41 38.78
CA VAL A 229 -12.60 -10.12 37.74
C VAL A 229 -13.31 -9.34 36.65
N ASP A 230 -13.06 -8.03 36.59
CA ASP A 230 -13.82 -7.11 35.73
C ASP A 230 -12.99 -5.90 35.24
N GLN A 231 -11.69 -6.12 35.05
CA GLN A 231 -10.82 -5.11 34.45
C GLN A 231 -11.25 -4.85 33.00
N VAL A 232 -11.57 -3.59 32.70
CA VAL A 232 -12.01 -3.16 31.37
C VAL A 232 -11.06 -2.10 30.83
N LEU A 233 -10.50 -2.38 29.65
CA LEU A 233 -9.60 -1.48 28.94
C LEU A 233 -10.31 -0.92 27.71
N TRP A 234 -10.28 0.40 27.52
CA TRP A 234 -10.68 1.04 26.28
C TRP A 234 -9.50 1.02 25.30
N VAL A 235 -9.57 0.14 24.31
CA VAL A 235 -8.42 -0.20 23.45
C VAL A 235 -8.47 0.44 22.07
N GLY A 236 -9.63 0.95 21.65
CA GLY A 236 -9.75 1.62 20.36
C GLY A 236 -11.01 2.45 20.24
N ALA A 237 -10.93 3.52 19.46
CA ALA A 237 -12.08 4.28 18.98
C ALA A 237 -11.87 4.61 17.51
N ARG A 238 -12.90 4.36 16.69
CA ARG A 238 -12.82 4.41 15.23
C ARG A 238 -14.02 5.16 14.65
N ALA A 239 -13.79 5.90 13.58
CA ALA A 239 -14.81 6.59 12.82
C ALA A 239 -14.78 6.13 11.36
N TYR A 240 -15.94 5.72 10.85
CA TYR A 240 -16.15 5.45 9.44
C TYR A 240 -16.53 6.77 8.76
N LEU A 241 -15.68 7.20 7.84
CA LEU A 241 -15.81 8.48 7.17
C LEU A 241 -16.54 8.33 5.83
N THR A 242 -17.22 9.39 5.43
CA THR A 242 -17.77 9.50 4.08
C THR A 242 -16.63 9.72 3.09
N GLY A 243 -16.54 8.90 2.05
CA GLY A 243 -15.53 9.04 1.01
C GLY A 243 -15.61 7.94 -0.04
N GLY A 244 -14.91 8.15 -1.17
CA GLY A 244 -14.83 7.17 -2.25
C GLY A 244 -14.06 5.91 -1.85
N GLN A 245 -14.43 4.78 -2.45
CA GLN A 245 -13.75 3.48 -2.29
C GLN A 245 -12.99 3.08 -3.57
N THR A 246 -12.92 3.97 -4.55
CA THR A 246 -12.38 3.73 -5.89
C THR A 246 -11.11 4.54 -6.10
N PHE A 247 -10.13 3.94 -6.75
CA PHE A 247 -8.86 4.59 -7.09
C PHE A 247 -8.66 4.55 -8.60
N SER A 248 -8.81 5.72 -9.24
CA SER A 248 -8.63 5.82 -10.69
C SER A 248 -7.17 5.59 -11.07
N GLY A 249 -6.94 4.79 -12.11
CA GLY A 249 -5.60 4.60 -12.66
C GLY A 249 -4.65 3.74 -11.81
N VAL A 250 -5.05 3.24 -10.63
CA VAL A 250 -4.15 2.51 -9.72
C VAL A 250 -4.67 1.09 -9.47
N SER A 251 -3.78 0.11 -9.63
CA SER A 251 -4.03 -1.26 -9.18
C SER A 251 -3.70 -1.41 -7.69
N LEU A 252 -4.62 -2.02 -6.95
CA LEU A 252 -4.46 -2.24 -5.51
C LEU A 252 -4.64 -3.71 -5.15
N THR A 253 -4.12 -4.05 -3.97
CA THR A 253 -4.36 -5.33 -3.32
C THR A 253 -4.78 -5.04 -1.88
N ALA A 254 -6.03 -5.38 -1.56
CA ALA A 254 -6.57 -5.26 -0.20
C ALA A 254 -6.37 -6.60 0.52
N ILE A 255 -5.78 -6.56 1.70
CA ILE A 255 -5.47 -7.74 2.52
C ILE A 255 -6.12 -7.55 3.88
N ARG A 256 -6.88 -8.56 4.30
CA ARG A 256 -7.46 -8.65 5.64
C ARG A 256 -6.97 -9.93 6.29
N MET A 257 -6.37 -9.83 7.47
CA MET A 257 -5.84 -10.99 8.17
C MET A 257 -6.26 -11.01 9.63
N LYS A 258 -6.50 -12.20 10.17
CA LYS A 258 -6.71 -12.39 11.61
C LYS A 258 -5.37 -12.41 12.34
N ALA A 259 -5.28 -11.69 13.45
CA ALA A 259 -4.14 -11.72 14.34
C ALA A 259 -4.06 -13.09 15.05
N THR A 260 -3.16 -13.95 14.57
CA THR A 260 -2.84 -15.24 15.19
C THR A 260 -1.40 -15.20 15.74
N GLY A 261 -1.06 -16.08 16.67
CA GLY A 261 0.28 -16.11 17.28
C GLY A 261 1.44 -16.32 16.31
N GLN A 262 1.18 -16.72 15.05
CA GLN A 262 2.19 -16.89 14.00
C GLN A 262 2.54 -15.60 13.24
N LEU A 263 1.63 -14.62 13.18
CA LEU A 263 1.92 -13.29 12.65
C LEU A 263 2.20 -12.34 13.81
N THR A 264 3.45 -12.33 14.27
CA THR A 264 3.91 -11.31 15.22
C THR A 264 3.92 -9.93 14.56
N GLN A 265 3.83 -8.87 15.37
CA GLN A 265 3.85 -7.46 14.95
C GLN A 265 4.96 -7.14 13.92
N GLY A 266 6.09 -7.85 13.96
CA GLY A 266 7.23 -7.64 13.05
C GLY A 266 7.05 -8.10 11.60
N SER A 267 6.15 -9.05 11.33
CA SER A 267 5.90 -9.57 9.97
C SER A 267 4.68 -8.92 9.30
N SER A 268 3.83 -8.27 10.10
CA SER A 268 2.57 -7.64 9.64
C SER A 268 2.75 -6.41 8.74
N GLY A 269 3.97 -5.88 8.62
CA GLY A 269 4.33 -4.74 7.76
C GLY A 269 5.40 -5.08 6.72
N LYS A 270 5.54 -6.35 6.36
CA LYS A 270 6.54 -6.84 5.39
C LYS A 270 5.89 -7.60 4.24
N PHE A 271 4.91 -6.99 3.59
CA PHE A 271 4.36 -7.52 2.36
C PHE A 271 5.30 -7.23 1.21
N GLY A 272 5.47 -8.21 0.33
CA GLY A 272 6.15 -8.07 -0.95
C GLY A 272 5.24 -8.53 -2.08
N PHE A 273 5.28 -7.86 -3.21
CA PHE A 273 4.57 -8.28 -4.42
C PHE A 273 5.56 -8.67 -5.51
N ILE A 274 5.22 -9.73 -6.22
CA ILE A 274 5.80 -10.03 -7.52
C ILE A 274 4.66 -9.93 -8.52
N ASP A 275 4.72 -8.88 -9.33
CA ASP A 275 3.70 -8.58 -10.32
C ASP A 275 4.36 -8.36 -11.68
N THR A 276 3.63 -8.69 -12.75
CA THR A 276 4.01 -8.42 -14.13
C THR A 276 3.11 -7.36 -14.73
N ARG A 277 3.68 -6.31 -15.33
CA ARG A 277 2.93 -5.23 -15.98
C ARG A 277 2.10 -5.75 -17.15
N ILE A 278 0.82 -5.38 -17.21
CA ILE A 278 -0.05 -5.63 -18.37
C ILE A 278 -0.02 -4.38 -19.26
N LEU A 279 0.29 -4.56 -20.54
CA LEU A 279 0.31 -3.49 -21.56
C LEU A 279 -0.37 -3.96 -22.84
N PRO A 280 -0.79 -3.02 -23.71
CA PRO A 280 -1.18 -3.33 -25.07
C PRO A 280 0.05 -3.77 -25.87
N THR A 281 -0.06 -4.95 -26.47
CA THR A 281 0.99 -5.55 -27.30
C THR A 281 0.40 -6.05 -28.62
N TRP A 282 1.21 -6.12 -29.67
CA TRP A 282 0.78 -6.64 -30.95
C TRP A 282 0.91 -8.16 -31.02
N ASN A 283 -0.19 -8.87 -31.30
CA ASN A 283 -0.20 -10.33 -31.44
C ASN A 283 0.02 -10.83 -32.89
N GLY A 284 0.31 -9.93 -33.83
CA GLY A 284 0.40 -10.23 -35.26
C GLY A 284 -0.84 -9.80 -36.07
N SER A 285 -1.96 -9.52 -35.41
CA SER A 285 -3.22 -9.14 -36.06
C SER A 285 -3.96 -7.99 -35.37
N THR A 286 -3.91 -7.93 -34.05
CA THR A 286 -4.59 -6.93 -33.23
C THR A 286 -3.75 -6.57 -32.02
N TRP A 287 -4.01 -5.39 -31.46
CA TRP A 287 -3.49 -5.01 -30.15
C TRP A 287 -4.27 -5.72 -29.05
N VAL A 288 -3.58 -6.37 -28.13
CA VAL A 288 -4.16 -7.08 -26.99
C VAL A 288 -3.42 -6.73 -25.70
N GLU A 289 -4.18 -6.51 -24.63
CA GLU A 289 -3.65 -6.33 -23.28
C GLU A 289 -3.14 -7.66 -22.75
N GLN A 290 -1.84 -7.77 -22.51
CA GLN A 290 -1.26 -8.96 -21.89
C GLN A 290 -0.06 -8.63 -21.01
N PRO A 291 0.27 -9.49 -20.03
CA PRO A 291 1.47 -9.35 -19.23
C PRO A 291 2.70 -9.37 -20.13
N THR A 292 3.56 -8.35 -20.02
CA THR A 292 4.73 -8.24 -20.88
C THR A 292 5.94 -7.70 -20.13
N ARG A 293 7.11 -8.19 -20.51
CA ARG A 293 8.42 -7.72 -20.05
C ARG A 293 9.22 -7.08 -21.18
N LEU A 294 8.61 -6.92 -22.36
CA LEU A 294 9.33 -6.45 -23.54
C LEU A 294 9.58 -4.93 -23.47
N PRO A 295 10.85 -4.49 -23.61
CA PRO A 295 11.23 -3.09 -23.49
C PRO A 295 10.52 -2.17 -24.49
N ALA A 296 10.31 -2.63 -25.73
CA ALA A 296 9.63 -1.84 -26.76
C ALA A 296 8.20 -1.45 -26.36
N TYR A 297 7.42 -2.37 -25.78
CA TYR A 297 6.06 -2.07 -25.35
C TYR A 297 6.03 -1.20 -24.09
N ALA A 298 7.01 -1.34 -23.19
CA ALA A 298 7.17 -0.41 -22.07
C ALA A 298 7.44 1.02 -22.57
N ALA A 299 8.35 1.20 -23.53
CA ALA A 299 8.62 2.51 -24.14
C ALA A 299 7.40 3.06 -24.92
N LEU A 300 6.64 2.19 -25.58
CA LEU A 300 5.40 2.60 -26.27
C LEU A 300 4.34 3.12 -25.29
N ASP A 301 4.17 2.48 -24.13
CA ASP A 301 3.27 2.94 -23.08
C ASP A 301 3.74 4.27 -22.49
N ILE A 302 5.04 4.43 -22.18
CA ILE A 302 5.63 5.70 -21.73
C ILE A 302 5.31 6.83 -22.73
N ALA A 303 5.38 6.56 -24.03
CA ALA A 303 5.10 7.55 -25.06
C ALA A 303 3.61 7.93 -25.15
N THR A 304 2.72 6.94 -25.07
CA THR A 304 1.30 7.10 -25.45
C THR A 304 0.36 7.31 -24.27
N ASN A 305 0.73 6.86 -23.06
CA ASN A 305 -0.15 6.88 -21.91
C ASN A 305 -0.59 8.30 -21.53
N VAL A 306 -1.88 8.46 -21.23
CA VAL A 306 -2.51 9.75 -20.93
C VAL A 306 -2.40 10.17 -19.47
N GLU A 307 -2.17 9.26 -18.54
CA GLU A 307 -2.12 9.57 -17.11
C GLU A 307 -0.70 9.94 -16.67
N TYR A 308 0.27 9.09 -16.98
CA TYR A 308 1.66 9.21 -16.50
C TYR A 308 2.71 9.28 -17.63
N GLY A 309 2.29 9.17 -18.89
CA GLY A 309 3.17 9.21 -20.06
C GLY A 309 3.19 10.55 -20.80
N ALA A 310 3.76 10.55 -22.00
CA ALA A 310 3.86 11.74 -22.85
C ALA A 310 2.56 12.13 -23.56
N ARG A 311 1.48 11.33 -23.43
CA ARG A 311 0.18 11.57 -24.08
C ARG A 311 0.27 11.72 -25.60
N ARG A 312 1.27 11.10 -26.25
CA ARG A 312 1.41 11.18 -27.70
C ARG A 312 0.31 10.33 -28.35
N PRO A 313 -0.47 10.89 -29.29
CA PRO A 313 -1.46 10.10 -30.01
C PRO A 313 -0.74 9.03 -30.85
N SER A 314 -1.37 7.87 -31.01
CA SER A 314 -0.80 6.75 -31.77
C SER A 314 -0.44 7.12 -33.21
N SER A 315 -1.12 8.11 -33.81
CA SER A 315 -0.80 8.65 -35.14
C SER A 315 0.53 9.43 -35.22
N LYS A 316 1.13 9.77 -34.07
CA LYS A 316 2.41 10.47 -33.94
C LYS A 316 3.50 9.57 -33.35
N VAL A 317 3.24 8.25 -33.33
CA VAL A 317 4.20 7.24 -32.92
C VAL A 317 4.34 6.24 -34.07
N ASP A 318 5.57 5.90 -34.41
CA ASP A 318 5.88 4.91 -35.43
C ASP A 318 5.64 3.49 -34.88
N LEU A 319 4.36 3.09 -34.82
CA LEU A 319 3.94 1.82 -34.23
C LEU A 319 4.63 0.62 -34.89
N GLN A 320 4.90 0.69 -36.20
CA GLN A 320 5.52 -0.41 -36.94
C GLN A 320 6.95 -0.66 -36.44
N GLU A 321 7.73 0.38 -36.21
CA GLU A 321 9.10 0.23 -35.71
C GLU A 321 9.11 -0.29 -34.26
N PHE A 322 8.17 0.14 -33.41
CA PHE A 322 8.00 -0.43 -32.07
C PHE A 322 7.64 -1.92 -32.09
N VAL A 323 6.74 -2.35 -32.99
CA VAL A 323 6.38 -3.77 -33.16
C VAL A 323 7.57 -4.58 -33.70
N ALA A 324 8.32 -4.04 -34.66
CA ALA A 324 9.53 -4.67 -35.19
C ALA A 324 10.59 -4.83 -34.09
N LEU A 325 10.81 -3.79 -33.29
CA LEU A 325 11.72 -3.82 -32.14
C LEU A 325 11.27 -4.87 -31.11
N ALA A 326 9.97 -4.93 -30.80
CA ALA A 326 9.42 -5.92 -29.88
C ALA A 326 9.66 -7.37 -30.34
N GLY A 327 9.54 -7.65 -31.64
CA GLY A 327 9.87 -8.96 -32.21
C GLY A 327 11.35 -9.31 -32.04
N VAL A 328 12.23 -8.33 -32.24
CA VAL A 328 13.67 -8.48 -32.00
C VAL A 328 13.96 -8.71 -30.51
N ASN A 329 13.32 -7.95 -29.61
CA ASN A 329 13.46 -8.13 -28.17
C ASN A 329 13.07 -9.54 -27.74
N ALA A 330 11.93 -10.03 -28.22
CA ALA A 330 11.45 -11.38 -27.92
C ALA A 330 12.43 -12.45 -28.42
N SER A 331 12.98 -12.31 -29.63
CA SER A 331 13.94 -13.26 -30.20
C SER A 331 15.27 -13.34 -29.43
N ARG A 332 15.67 -12.24 -28.78
CA ARG A 332 16.91 -12.14 -28.00
C ARG A 332 16.72 -12.40 -26.51
N GLY A 333 15.47 -12.41 -26.03
CA GLY A 333 15.15 -12.47 -24.61
C GLY A 333 15.39 -11.16 -23.84
N ASP A 334 15.45 -10.01 -24.54
CA ASP A 334 15.63 -8.72 -23.88
C ASP A 334 14.39 -8.41 -23.00
N CYS A 335 14.59 -8.08 -21.73
CA CYS A 335 13.53 -7.77 -20.76
C CYS A 335 13.78 -6.42 -20.07
N PHE A 336 12.72 -5.71 -19.72
CA PHE A 336 12.77 -4.47 -18.94
C PHE A 336 11.90 -4.60 -17.68
N ASP A 337 12.55 -4.89 -16.55
CA ASP A 337 11.92 -4.93 -15.23
C ASP A 337 12.41 -3.76 -14.41
N TYR A 338 11.60 -2.72 -14.28
CA TYR A 338 12.02 -1.48 -13.62
C TYR A 338 10.84 -0.75 -12.97
N GLU A 339 11.12 -0.04 -11.88
CA GLU A 339 10.16 0.78 -11.14
C GLU A 339 10.60 2.24 -11.16
N PHE A 340 9.77 3.10 -11.75
CA PHE A 340 9.92 4.54 -11.65
C PHE A 340 9.24 5.04 -10.36
N ARG A 341 10.04 5.43 -9.37
CA ARG A 341 9.58 5.98 -8.07
C ARG A 341 9.69 7.50 -7.94
N ALA A 342 10.16 8.17 -8.98
CA ALA A 342 10.35 9.61 -9.01
C ALA A 342 9.85 10.17 -10.34
N THR A 343 9.59 11.47 -10.39
CA THR A 343 9.29 12.15 -11.65
C THR A 343 10.56 12.22 -12.48
N VAL A 344 10.52 11.63 -13.67
CA VAL A 344 11.65 11.58 -14.61
C VAL A 344 11.20 12.18 -15.95
N PRO A 345 12.06 12.94 -16.67
CA PRO A 345 11.75 13.40 -18.02
C PRO A 345 11.40 12.22 -18.94
N VAL A 346 10.40 12.40 -19.81
CA VAL A 346 9.93 11.31 -20.68
C VAL A 346 11.03 10.79 -21.61
N SER A 347 11.90 11.65 -22.12
CA SER A 347 13.06 11.25 -22.93
C SER A 347 13.95 10.26 -22.20
N ASP A 348 14.21 10.52 -20.92
CA ASP A 348 15.12 9.74 -20.09
C ASP A 348 14.45 8.43 -19.69
N ALA A 349 13.14 8.45 -19.42
CA ALA A 349 12.35 7.25 -19.18
C ALA A 349 12.30 6.34 -20.43
N LEU A 350 12.13 6.91 -21.62
CA LEU A 350 12.18 6.18 -22.89
C LEU A 350 13.56 5.56 -23.12
N ASP A 351 14.64 6.33 -22.96
CA ASP A 351 15.99 5.80 -23.14
C ASP A 351 16.39 4.79 -22.06
N THR A 352 15.86 4.92 -20.84
CA THR A 352 16.04 3.91 -19.78
C THR A 352 15.39 2.58 -20.17
N ALA A 353 14.16 2.63 -20.69
CA ALA A 353 13.47 1.44 -21.17
C ALA A 353 14.15 0.84 -22.41
N LEU A 354 14.56 1.67 -23.37
CA LEU A 354 15.16 1.23 -24.63
C LEU A 354 16.64 0.79 -24.49
N GLY A 355 17.34 1.30 -23.48
CA GLY A 355 18.76 1.03 -23.24
C GLY A 355 19.08 -0.46 -23.09
N VAL A 356 18.19 -1.22 -22.44
CA VAL A 356 18.37 -2.68 -22.25
C VAL A 356 18.38 -3.47 -23.56
N CYS A 357 17.86 -2.89 -24.65
CA CYS A 357 17.86 -3.51 -25.98
C CYS A 357 18.74 -2.82 -27.02
N ARG A 358 19.68 -1.97 -26.55
CA ARG A 358 20.57 -1.17 -27.39
C ARG A 358 19.80 -0.28 -28.36
N ALA A 359 18.69 0.29 -27.90
CA ALA A 359 17.90 1.22 -28.68
C ALA A 359 17.83 2.58 -27.98
N LYS A 360 17.51 3.61 -28.77
CA LYS A 360 17.20 4.96 -28.29
C LYS A 360 15.98 5.52 -29.00
N HIS A 361 15.32 6.48 -28.36
CA HIS A 361 14.26 7.23 -29.01
C HIS A 361 14.84 8.15 -30.10
N ARG A 362 14.08 8.33 -31.18
CA ARG A 362 14.44 9.21 -32.30
C ARG A 362 13.21 9.98 -32.76
N TRP A 363 13.40 11.25 -33.08
CA TRP A 363 12.37 12.06 -33.73
C TRP A 363 12.52 12.03 -35.26
N LEU A 364 11.46 11.63 -35.95
CA LEU A 364 11.30 11.72 -37.40
C LEU A 364 10.33 12.88 -37.69
N GLY A 365 10.86 14.10 -37.72
CA GLY A 365 10.03 15.31 -37.68
C GLY A 365 9.25 15.36 -36.37
N ASP A 366 7.93 15.26 -36.44
CA ASP A 366 7.01 15.24 -35.27
C ASP A 366 6.53 13.83 -34.90
N VAL A 367 7.05 12.78 -35.55
CA VAL A 367 6.74 11.39 -35.22
C VAL A 367 7.83 10.81 -34.33
N LEU A 368 7.44 10.22 -33.20
CA LEU A 368 8.35 9.47 -32.33
C LEU A 368 8.57 8.08 -32.93
N SER A 369 9.83 7.75 -33.20
CA SER A 369 10.26 6.43 -33.63
C SER A 369 11.41 5.95 -32.73
N VAL A 370 11.88 4.73 -32.96
CA VAL A 370 12.99 4.14 -32.20
C VAL A 370 14.06 3.68 -33.16
N VAL A 371 15.32 3.75 -32.71
CA VAL A 371 16.44 3.23 -33.49
C VAL A 371 17.25 2.29 -32.61
N ARG A 372 17.51 1.09 -33.13
CA ARG A 372 18.35 0.10 -32.48
C ARG A 372 19.74 0.09 -33.11
N GLU A 373 20.75 0.04 -32.25
CA GLU A 373 22.12 -0.24 -32.66
C GLU A 373 22.21 -1.68 -33.17
N LYS A 374 22.43 -1.82 -34.47
CA LYS A 374 22.63 -3.09 -35.15
C LYS A 374 23.66 -2.92 -36.25
N TRP A 375 24.33 -4.00 -36.58
CA TRP A 375 25.22 -4.01 -37.73
C TRP A 375 24.42 -3.74 -39.01
N HIS A 376 24.92 -2.79 -39.82
CA HIS A 376 24.40 -2.50 -41.14
C HIS A 376 25.49 -2.79 -42.18
N PRO A 377 25.19 -3.54 -43.25
CA PRO A 377 26.17 -3.85 -44.30
C PRO A 377 26.57 -2.61 -45.11
N VAL A 378 25.75 -1.57 -45.10
CA VAL A 378 25.96 -0.34 -45.85
C VAL A 378 26.07 0.82 -44.85
N PRO A 379 27.12 1.65 -44.94
CA PRO A 379 27.21 2.86 -44.13
C PRO A 379 26.06 3.80 -44.47
N SER A 380 25.37 4.29 -43.44
CA SER A 380 24.22 5.20 -43.58
C SER A 380 24.63 6.62 -43.96
N MET A 381 25.87 7.01 -43.65
CA MET A 381 26.43 8.31 -44.02
C MET A 381 27.95 8.18 -44.16
N LEU A 382 28.49 8.74 -45.24
CA LEU A 382 29.92 8.97 -45.40
C LEU A 382 30.13 10.47 -45.23
N ILE A 383 30.92 10.87 -44.24
CA ILE A 383 31.36 12.26 -44.10
C ILE A 383 32.80 12.31 -44.58
N THR A 384 33.03 13.09 -45.62
CA THR A 384 34.34 13.37 -46.19
C THR A 384 34.81 14.76 -45.76
N ASP A 385 36.12 15.00 -45.84
CA ASP A 385 36.73 16.30 -45.49
C ASP A 385 36.10 17.49 -46.24
N ARG A 386 35.49 17.25 -47.41
CA ARG A 386 34.78 18.28 -48.20
C ARG A 386 33.43 18.68 -47.62
N GLU A 387 32.82 17.84 -46.79
CA GLU A 387 31.51 18.05 -46.19
C GLU A 387 31.61 18.65 -44.77
N ILE A 388 32.81 18.61 -44.18
CA ILE A 388 33.09 19.20 -42.86
C ILE A 388 33.19 20.72 -42.99
N VAL A 389 32.43 21.45 -42.16
CA VAL A 389 32.47 22.93 -42.15
C VAL A 389 33.87 23.38 -41.74
N ARG A 390 34.47 24.26 -42.56
CA ARG A 390 35.85 24.73 -42.37
C ARG A 390 36.04 25.30 -40.96
N GLY A 391 37.04 24.79 -40.24
CA GLY A 391 37.41 25.24 -38.89
C GLY A 391 36.54 24.69 -37.75
N THR A 392 35.60 23.78 -38.04
CA THR A 392 34.73 23.16 -37.01
C THR A 392 35.20 21.78 -36.55
N PHE A 393 36.22 21.22 -37.21
CA PHE A 393 36.80 19.94 -36.81
C PHE A 393 37.60 20.09 -35.53
N SER A 394 37.08 19.52 -34.45
CA SER A 394 37.79 19.34 -33.18
C SER A 394 37.82 17.87 -32.84
N VAL A 395 39.01 17.33 -32.57
CA VAL A 395 39.17 15.97 -32.02
C VAL A 395 39.48 16.12 -30.56
N ASP A 396 38.60 15.58 -29.71
CA ASP A 396 38.88 15.42 -28.30
C ASP A 396 39.36 14.00 -28.08
N TYR A 397 40.64 13.85 -27.74
CA TYR A 397 41.21 12.54 -27.46
C TYR A 397 40.87 12.17 -26.02
N LEU A 398 39.80 11.39 -25.84
CA LEU A 398 39.54 10.69 -24.59
C LEU A 398 40.61 9.62 -24.41
N LEU A 399 41.72 10.00 -23.78
CA LEU A 399 42.68 9.04 -23.24
C LEU A 399 41.94 8.18 -22.21
N GLN A 400 42.02 6.86 -22.34
CA GLN A 400 41.45 5.93 -21.36
C GLN A 400 41.85 6.38 -19.95
N ALA A 401 40.87 6.65 -19.10
CA ALA A 401 41.13 6.87 -17.69
C ALA A 401 41.66 5.55 -17.07
N GLU A 402 42.49 5.67 -16.03
CA GLU A 402 43.17 4.54 -15.37
C GLU A 402 42.20 3.47 -14.83
N ASP A 403 40.92 3.82 -14.71
CA ASP A 403 39.79 3.01 -14.24
C ASP A 403 38.93 2.40 -15.36
N SER A 404 39.28 2.62 -16.63
CA SER A 404 38.58 2.00 -17.76
C SER A 404 38.93 0.52 -17.91
N ALA A 405 37.94 -0.36 -17.76
CA ALA A 405 38.13 -1.80 -17.87
C ALA A 405 38.42 -2.22 -19.31
N ASP A 406 39.58 -2.84 -19.55
CA ASP A 406 40.02 -3.38 -20.85
C ASP A 406 39.16 -4.57 -21.32
N SER A 407 38.46 -5.23 -20.39
CA SER A 407 37.43 -6.23 -20.68
C SER A 407 36.44 -6.38 -19.52
N LEU A 408 35.19 -6.72 -19.83
CA LEU A 408 34.16 -7.14 -18.88
C LEU A 408 34.01 -8.66 -18.99
N ILE A 409 34.15 -9.38 -17.88
CA ILE A 409 33.82 -10.81 -17.78
C ILE A 409 32.34 -10.96 -17.45
#